data_AF-A0A847H2Z9-F1
#
_entry.id   AF-A0A847H2Z9-F1
#
_cell.length_a   1.000
_cell.length_b   1.000
_cell.length_c   1.000
_cell.angle_alpha   90.00
_cell.angle_beta   90.00
_cell.angle_gamma   90.00
#
_symmetry.space_group_name_H-M   'P 1'
#
loop_
_entity.id
_entity.type
_entity.pdbx_description
1 polymer ?
#
loop_
_entity_poly.entity_id
_entity_poly.type
_entity_poly.pdbx_seq_one_letter_code
_entity_poly.pdbx_strand_id
1 'polypeptide(L)'
;ADAGWHSGIVGIAASRLVETYHRPALLIAIDENAREGRCSARSVPGLNLFETLSKFSDYFVQFGGHALAAGFTFSLDKISFADLRRKLLNHINTVLDSNDLKPEIKLDMDIETDDLTSAFINELDRLAPYGEANPYPLFGIPNMALRSCAPIGQKKNHLRIMLSDNKSNVVEAVWWQRDNLDISVSESVDVAFVPTINNFRDRETVQLVLKDIRRVADRNSDKVFSSSCVIPDEELFGEEELRFDKPDCAINWVDHRQETGLKRDFLEYLKSLGDKVSVFAESMRAKEILGNLSFLLPCIVDRENVKKSDCLVLLDIPTDDVTFMKVIKQVAPQEVHLFGIMNDHDPVNLIKKISGMLKYAYKEKDGVIAPAKVAATLGISEDLLLACVELLDSAGVLEILEITGESINFEFKGSVNLTSIQELDEYDNFLNVLNEFESYKKEYKTRDIELVKQTINNCCVLTEA
;
A
#
# COMPACT_ATOMS: atom_id res chain seq x y z
N ALA A 1 -20.09 -19.61 16.26
CA ALA A 1 -19.32 -20.80 16.64
C ALA A 1 -20.29 -21.96 16.58
N ASP A 2 -19.87 -23.06 15.99
CA ASP A 2 -20.73 -24.22 15.79
C ASP A 2 -19.89 -25.49 15.85
N ALA A 3 -20.46 -26.56 16.38
CA ALA A 3 -19.82 -27.88 16.45
C ALA A 3 -19.83 -28.61 15.09
N GLY A 4 -20.74 -28.24 14.19
CA GLY A 4 -20.83 -28.80 12.84
C GLY A 4 -19.91 -28.12 11.81
N TRP A 5 -19.13 -27.11 12.19
CA TRP A 5 -18.28 -26.38 11.26
C TRP A 5 -16.94 -27.09 11.03
N HIS A 6 -16.60 -27.29 9.75
CA HIS A 6 -15.31 -27.84 9.39
C HIS A 6 -14.21 -26.77 9.51
N SER A 7 -13.20 -27.06 10.32
CA SER A 7 -12.09 -26.14 10.63
C SER A 7 -11.30 -25.68 9.40
N GLY A 8 -11.27 -26.48 8.33
CA GLY A 8 -10.64 -26.11 7.06
C GLY A 8 -11.42 -25.08 6.21
N ILE A 9 -12.71 -24.83 6.50
CA ILE A 9 -13.57 -23.96 5.68
C ILE A 9 -13.86 -22.62 6.37
N VAL A 10 -13.80 -22.58 7.70
CA VAL A 10 -14.12 -21.37 8.48
C VAL A 10 -13.30 -20.14 8.11
N GLY A 11 -12.07 -20.31 7.61
CA GLY A 11 -11.25 -19.20 7.10
C GLY A 11 -11.82 -18.53 5.84
N ILE A 12 -12.33 -19.32 4.89
CA ILE A 12 -12.94 -18.79 3.66
C ILE A 12 -14.27 -18.11 4.00
N ALA A 13 -15.05 -18.71 4.90
CA ALA A 13 -16.29 -18.11 5.37
C ALA A 13 -16.03 -16.78 6.11
N ALA A 14 -14.96 -16.70 6.92
CA ALA A 14 -14.55 -15.45 7.58
C ALA A 14 -14.20 -14.35 6.57
N SER A 15 -13.44 -14.66 5.52
CA SER A 15 -13.12 -13.69 4.46
C SER A 15 -14.39 -13.14 3.79
N ARG A 16 -15.34 -14.01 3.43
CA ARG A 16 -16.62 -13.58 2.83
C ARG A 16 -17.45 -12.72 3.76
N LEU A 17 -17.44 -13.00 5.06
CA LEU A 17 -18.14 -12.17 6.04
C LEU A 17 -17.51 -10.79 6.18
N VAL A 18 -16.17 -10.71 6.17
CA VAL A 18 -15.46 -9.42 6.13
C VAL A 18 -15.81 -8.65 4.86
N GLU A 19 -15.79 -9.30 3.68
CA GLU A 19 -16.14 -8.67 2.41
C GLU A 19 -17.59 -8.17 2.39
N THR A 20 -18.53 -8.95 2.93
CA THR A 20 -19.97 -8.64 2.89
C THR A 20 -20.36 -7.57 3.90
N TYR A 21 -19.81 -7.64 5.11
CA TYR A 21 -20.25 -6.81 6.24
C TYR A 21 -19.26 -5.72 6.62
N HIS A 22 -18.06 -5.71 6.01
CA HIS A 22 -16.96 -4.81 6.32
C HIS A 22 -16.68 -4.71 7.83
N ARG A 23 -16.66 -5.89 8.48
CA ARG A 23 -16.46 -6.03 9.92
C ARG A 23 -15.51 -7.19 10.19
N PRO A 24 -14.63 -7.11 11.21
CA PRO A 24 -13.81 -8.25 11.60
C PRO A 24 -14.67 -9.48 11.88
N ALA A 25 -14.27 -10.63 11.35
CA ALA A 25 -14.98 -11.88 11.49
C ALA A 25 -14.10 -12.92 12.16
N LEU A 26 -14.54 -13.43 13.30
CA LEU A 26 -13.92 -14.53 14.03
C LEU A 26 -14.87 -15.73 14.01
N LEU A 27 -14.51 -16.78 13.26
CA LEU A 27 -15.29 -18.01 13.18
C LEU A 27 -14.58 -19.11 13.94
N ILE A 28 -15.33 -19.77 14.82
CA ILE A 28 -14.81 -20.81 15.71
C ILE A 28 -15.56 -22.11 15.41
N ALA A 29 -14.82 -23.12 14.98
CA ALA A 29 -15.26 -24.50 14.95
C ALA A 29 -15.01 -25.11 16.33
N ILE A 30 -16.02 -25.73 16.94
CA ILE A 30 -15.91 -26.36 18.26
C ILE A 30 -15.84 -27.87 18.09
N ASP A 31 -14.82 -28.50 18.67
CA ASP A 31 -14.76 -29.95 18.83
C ASP A 31 -15.18 -30.29 20.26
N GLU A 32 -16.40 -30.81 20.41
CA GLU A 32 -16.95 -31.17 21.72
C GLU A 32 -16.25 -32.39 22.34
N ASN A 33 -15.70 -33.28 21.52
CA ASN A 33 -15.01 -34.49 22.00
C ASN A 33 -13.62 -34.14 22.54
N ALA A 34 -12.87 -33.32 21.80
CA ALA A 34 -11.57 -32.82 22.23
C ALA A 34 -11.69 -31.70 23.29
N ARG A 35 -12.89 -31.15 23.49
CA ARG A 35 -13.17 -29.97 24.33
C ARG A 35 -12.32 -28.77 23.93
N GLU A 36 -12.16 -28.56 22.64
CA GLU A 36 -11.34 -27.49 22.06
C GLU A 36 -12.12 -26.67 21.03
N GLY A 37 -11.77 -25.39 20.92
CA GLY A 37 -12.27 -24.51 19.86
C GLY A 37 -11.13 -24.03 18.97
N ARG A 38 -11.30 -24.12 17.65
CA ARG A 38 -10.35 -23.61 16.65
C ARG A 38 -10.95 -22.43 15.90
N CYS A 39 -10.29 -21.29 16.00
CA CYS A 39 -10.70 -20.03 15.40
C CYS A 39 -9.92 -19.72 14.13
N SER A 40 -10.63 -19.24 13.10
CA SER A 40 -10.07 -18.47 11.99
C SER A 40 -10.63 -17.05 12.01
N ALA A 41 -9.74 -16.08 12.04
CA ALA A 41 -10.06 -14.66 12.10
C ALA A 41 -9.61 -13.93 10.82
N ARG A 42 -10.44 -12.99 10.40
CA ARG A 42 -10.16 -12.03 9.32
C ARG A 42 -10.53 -10.63 9.78
N SER A 43 -9.70 -9.65 9.44
CA SER A 43 -9.83 -8.28 9.90
C SER A 43 -10.18 -7.32 8.78
N VAL A 44 -10.53 -6.10 9.18
CA VAL A 44 -10.56 -4.91 8.33
C VAL A 44 -9.37 -4.00 8.68
N PRO A 45 -9.00 -3.03 7.82
CA PRO A 45 -8.08 -1.96 8.21
C PRO A 45 -8.51 -1.31 9.54
N GLY A 46 -7.55 -0.93 10.37
CA GLY A 46 -7.82 -0.36 11.70
C GLY A 46 -7.82 -1.36 12.87
N LEU A 47 -7.89 -2.67 12.61
CA LEU A 47 -7.75 -3.70 13.67
C LEU A 47 -6.63 -4.70 13.35
N ASN A 48 -5.52 -4.63 14.09
CA ASN A 48 -4.46 -5.65 14.05
C ASN A 48 -4.87 -6.88 14.88
N LEU A 49 -5.16 -8.00 14.20
CA LEU A 49 -5.56 -9.24 14.85
C LEU A 49 -4.43 -9.89 15.65
N PHE A 50 -3.19 -9.86 15.17
CA PHE A 50 -2.07 -10.47 15.90
C PHE A 50 -1.84 -9.76 17.24
N GLU A 51 -1.81 -8.43 17.24
CA GLU A 51 -1.70 -7.64 18.47
C GLU A 51 -2.90 -7.83 19.38
N THR A 52 -4.11 -7.84 18.81
CA THR A 52 -5.35 -8.08 19.56
C THR A 52 -5.31 -9.43 20.26
N LEU A 53 -4.99 -10.51 19.53
CA LEU A 53 -4.94 -11.86 20.08
C LEU A 53 -3.80 -12.04 21.08
N SER A 54 -2.66 -11.38 20.88
CA SER A 54 -1.53 -11.43 21.82
C SER A 54 -1.92 -11.02 23.25
N LYS A 55 -2.84 -10.06 23.40
CA LYS A 55 -3.39 -9.63 24.71
C LYS A 55 -4.27 -10.68 25.39
N PHE A 56 -4.70 -11.70 24.66
CA PHE A 56 -5.52 -12.81 25.15
C PHE A 56 -4.78 -14.15 25.09
N SER A 57 -3.46 -14.14 24.87
CA SER A 57 -2.60 -15.32 24.77
C SER A 57 -2.76 -16.29 25.94
N ASP A 58 -2.97 -15.77 27.14
CA ASP A 58 -3.28 -16.54 28.35
C ASP A 58 -4.51 -17.44 28.23
N TYR A 59 -5.43 -17.20 27.30
CA TYR A 59 -6.61 -18.04 27.08
C TYR A 59 -6.42 -19.09 25.99
N PHE A 60 -5.33 -18.99 25.23
CA PHE A 60 -5.08 -19.84 24.06
C PHE A 60 -4.16 -21.00 24.40
N VAL A 61 -4.33 -22.10 23.67
CA VAL A 61 -3.38 -23.22 23.61
C VAL A 61 -2.31 -22.89 22.56
N GLN A 62 -2.75 -22.36 21.42
CA GLN A 62 -1.89 -21.85 20.36
C GLN A 62 -2.57 -20.64 19.71
N PHE A 63 -1.80 -19.64 19.28
CA PHE A 63 -2.30 -18.55 18.43
C PHE A 63 -1.20 -18.07 17.50
N GLY A 64 -1.58 -17.40 16.41
CA GLY A 64 -0.63 -16.83 15.46
C GLY A 64 -1.31 -16.20 14.25
N GLY A 65 -0.50 -15.59 13.39
CA GLY A 65 -0.94 -14.95 12.15
C GLY A 65 -0.40 -13.53 12.01
N HIS A 66 -1.11 -12.73 11.23
CA HIS A 66 -0.75 -11.36 10.84
C HIS A 66 -1.88 -10.38 11.18
N ALA A 67 -1.67 -9.09 10.87
CA ALA A 67 -2.62 -8.03 11.16
C ALA A 67 -4.04 -8.29 10.60
N LEU A 68 -4.15 -8.76 9.36
CA LEU A 68 -5.46 -8.97 8.69
C LEU A 68 -6.00 -10.39 8.75
N ALA A 69 -5.17 -11.37 9.15
CA ALA A 69 -5.55 -12.77 9.18
C ALA A 69 -4.81 -13.48 10.31
N ALA A 70 -5.56 -14.04 11.25
CA ALA A 70 -4.99 -14.75 12.39
C ALA A 70 -5.85 -15.95 12.80
N GLY A 71 -5.34 -16.77 13.71
CA GLY A 71 -6.06 -17.90 14.25
C GLY A 71 -5.59 -18.24 15.65
N PHE A 72 -6.43 -18.96 16.38
CA PHE A 72 -6.10 -19.46 17.70
C PHE A 72 -6.87 -20.75 18.01
N THR A 73 -6.33 -21.54 18.93
CA THR A 73 -6.99 -22.67 19.58
C THR A 73 -7.13 -22.38 21.06
N PHE A 74 -8.23 -22.83 21.68
CA PHE A 74 -8.44 -22.70 23.12
C PHE A 74 -9.16 -23.93 23.67
N SER A 75 -8.89 -24.26 24.92
CA SER A 75 -9.58 -25.31 25.64
C SER A 75 -10.84 -24.77 26.31
N LEU A 76 -11.96 -25.49 26.14
CA LEU A 76 -13.23 -25.20 26.81
C LEU A 76 -13.17 -25.39 28.33
N ASP A 77 -12.13 -26.07 28.83
CA ASP A 77 -11.89 -26.26 30.27
C ASP A 77 -11.17 -25.07 30.89
N LYS A 78 -10.44 -24.29 30.07
CA LYS A 78 -9.71 -23.09 30.51
C LYS A 78 -10.59 -21.84 30.47
N ILE A 79 -11.42 -21.70 29.44
CA ILE A 79 -12.35 -20.58 29.29
C ILE A 79 -13.60 -21.01 28.51
N SER A 80 -14.77 -20.59 28.98
CA SER A 80 -16.01 -20.80 28.23
C SER A 80 -16.01 -19.98 26.93
N PHE A 81 -16.61 -20.51 25.85
CA PHE A 81 -16.76 -19.74 24.62
C PHE A 81 -17.49 -18.41 24.85
N ALA A 82 -18.50 -18.39 25.71
CA ALA A 82 -19.27 -17.17 26.03
C ALA A 82 -18.38 -16.09 26.65
N ASP A 83 -17.49 -16.46 27.57
CA ASP A 83 -16.57 -15.53 28.21
C ASP A 83 -15.50 -15.02 27.26
N LEU A 84 -14.92 -15.92 26.45
CA LEU A 84 -13.93 -15.55 25.45
C LEU A 84 -14.53 -14.58 24.42
N ARG A 85 -15.72 -14.90 23.91
CA ARG A 85 -16.47 -14.04 22.98
C ARG A 85 -16.71 -12.65 23.58
N ARG A 86 -17.18 -12.58 24.81
CA ARG A 86 -17.45 -11.31 25.49
C ARG A 86 -16.18 -10.48 25.65
N LYS A 87 -15.09 -11.10 26.10
CA LYS A 87 -13.79 -10.42 26.28
C LYS A 87 -13.23 -9.88 24.97
N LEU A 88 -13.23 -10.70 23.91
CA LEU A 88 -12.78 -10.29 22.57
C LEU A 88 -13.65 -9.17 22.00
N LEU A 89 -14.98 -9.29 22.05
CA LEU A 89 -15.88 -8.25 21.54
C LEU A 89 -15.69 -6.93 22.27
N ASN A 90 -15.59 -6.95 23.60
CA ASN A 90 -15.36 -5.74 24.38
C ASN A 90 -14.05 -5.05 23.97
N HIS A 91 -12.97 -5.80 23.79
CA HIS A 91 -11.70 -5.22 23.36
C HIS A 91 -11.77 -4.68 21.92
N ILE A 92 -12.32 -5.46 20.99
CA ILE A 92 -12.44 -5.04 19.59
C ILE A 92 -13.27 -3.75 19.48
N ASN A 93 -14.37 -3.64 20.23
CA ASN A 93 -15.20 -2.44 20.26
C ASN A 93 -14.53 -1.23 20.93
N THR A 94 -13.44 -1.42 21.70
CA THR A 94 -12.64 -0.30 22.24
C THR A 94 -11.57 0.17 21.26
N VAL A 95 -11.23 -0.65 20.26
CA VAL A 95 -10.17 -0.36 19.29
C VAL A 95 -10.74 0.19 17.98
N LEU A 96 -11.89 -0.34 17.52
CA LEU A 96 -12.53 0.10 16.29
C LEU A 96 -13.57 1.20 16.55
N ASP A 97 -13.47 2.30 15.81
CA ASP A 97 -14.53 3.29 15.72
C ASP A 97 -15.55 2.89 14.63
N SER A 98 -16.77 3.40 14.75
CA SER A 98 -17.84 3.32 13.75
C SER A 98 -17.43 3.77 12.35
N ASN A 99 -16.47 4.69 12.22
CA ASN A 99 -15.94 5.14 10.94
C ASN A 99 -15.02 4.09 10.28
N ASP A 100 -14.28 3.29 11.04
CA ASP A 100 -13.41 2.21 10.51
C ASP A 100 -14.21 1.03 9.92
N LEU A 101 -15.54 1.06 10.06
CA LEU A 101 -16.47 0.01 9.64
C LEU A 101 -17.28 0.39 8.39
N LYS A 102 -16.98 1.53 7.77
CA LYS A 102 -17.59 1.94 6.50
C LYS A 102 -16.77 1.40 5.33
N PRO A 103 -17.39 0.70 4.36
CA PRO A 103 -16.69 0.31 3.14
C PRO A 103 -16.24 1.57 2.38
N GLU A 104 -14.95 1.69 2.14
CA GLU A 104 -14.39 2.76 1.29
C GLU A 104 -14.09 2.22 -0.11
N ILE A 105 -14.42 3.02 -1.12
CA ILE A 105 -14.03 2.77 -2.50
C ILE A 105 -13.04 3.84 -2.91
N LYS A 106 -11.82 3.41 -3.24
CA LYS A 106 -10.76 4.28 -3.72
C LYS A 106 -10.80 4.33 -5.24
N LEU A 107 -10.94 5.52 -5.78
CA LEU A 107 -10.86 5.78 -7.22
C LEU A 107 -9.41 6.09 -7.57
N ASP A 108 -8.88 5.46 -8.61
CA ASP A 108 -7.54 5.72 -9.12
C ASP A 108 -7.50 7.05 -9.89
N MET A 109 -8.56 7.37 -10.65
CA MET A 109 -8.64 8.61 -11.43
C MET A 109 -10.07 9.02 -11.76
N ASP A 110 -10.35 10.32 -11.70
CA ASP A 110 -11.55 10.89 -12.32
C ASP A 110 -11.29 11.10 -13.82
N ILE A 111 -12.22 10.70 -14.68
CA ILE A 111 -12.14 10.85 -16.13
C ILE A 111 -13.36 11.55 -16.69
N GLU A 112 -13.28 12.00 -17.94
CA GLU A 112 -14.44 12.49 -18.69
C GLU A 112 -15.00 11.37 -19.59
N THR A 113 -16.26 11.51 -20.02
CA THR A 113 -16.83 10.52 -20.96
C THR A 113 -16.13 10.51 -22.31
N ASP A 114 -15.44 11.59 -22.69
CA ASP A 114 -14.68 11.69 -23.94
C ASP A 114 -13.40 10.83 -23.91
N ASP A 115 -12.89 10.51 -22.71
CA ASP A 115 -11.72 9.63 -22.54
C ASP A 115 -12.07 8.15 -22.76
N LEU A 116 -13.37 7.80 -22.66
CA LEU A 116 -13.89 6.43 -22.75
C LEU A 116 -13.90 5.92 -24.20
N THR A 117 -12.71 5.59 -24.70
CA THR A 117 -12.50 5.03 -26.04
C THR A 117 -11.98 3.60 -25.95
N SER A 118 -12.17 2.82 -27.02
CA SER A 118 -11.55 1.49 -27.12
C SER A 118 -10.01 1.57 -27.09
N ALA A 119 -9.43 2.63 -27.65
CA ALA A 119 -7.99 2.88 -27.59
C ALA A 119 -7.51 3.05 -26.13
N PHE A 120 -8.21 3.84 -25.33
CA PHE A 120 -7.91 4.01 -23.90
C PHE A 120 -7.96 2.68 -23.15
N ILE A 121 -9.00 1.86 -23.36
CA ILE A 121 -9.12 0.56 -22.70
C ILE A 121 -8.01 -0.40 -23.12
N ASN A 122 -7.64 -0.42 -24.41
CA ASN A 122 -6.53 -1.22 -24.91
C ASN A 122 -5.18 -0.76 -24.33
N GLU A 123 -5.01 0.53 -24.06
CA GLU A 123 -3.83 1.03 -23.35
C GLU A 123 -3.80 0.56 -21.89
N LEU A 124 -4.96 0.55 -21.20
CA LEU A 124 -5.07 -0.01 -19.85
C LEU A 124 -4.65 -1.47 -19.82
N ASP A 125 -5.07 -2.28 -20.80
CA ASP A 125 -4.71 -3.71 -20.85
C ASP A 125 -3.20 -3.99 -20.91
N ARG A 126 -2.37 -2.99 -21.26
CA ARG A 126 -0.90 -3.08 -21.18
C ARG A 126 -0.37 -3.09 -19.75
N LEU A 127 -1.19 -2.70 -18.76
CA LEU A 127 -0.89 -2.75 -17.33
C LEU A 127 -1.10 -4.15 -16.73
N ALA A 128 -1.66 -5.10 -17.50
CA ALA A 128 -1.78 -6.48 -17.09
C ALA A 128 -0.39 -7.11 -16.81
N PRO A 129 -0.28 -8.13 -15.94
CA PRO A 129 -1.38 -8.89 -15.33
C PRO A 129 -2.00 -8.18 -14.12
N TYR A 130 -3.33 -8.21 -14.05
CA TYR A 130 -4.07 -7.72 -12.90
C TYR A 130 -4.18 -8.78 -11.79
N GLY A 131 -4.19 -8.33 -10.54
CA GLY A 131 -4.27 -9.17 -9.35
C GLY A 131 -4.36 -8.34 -8.07
N GLU A 132 -4.19 -8.98 -6.90
CA GLU A 132 -4.26 -8.28 -5.61
C GLU A 132 -3.27 -7.10 -5.51
N ALA A 133 -2.04 -7.30 -5.99
CA ALA A 133 -0.98 -6.29 -5.98
C ALA A 133 -1.03 -5.31 -7.18
N ASN A 134 -1.91 -5.56 -8.14
CA ASN A 134 -2.10 -4.72 -9.33
C ASN A 134 -3.58 -4.78 -9.74
N PRO A 135 -4.50 -4.19 -8.95
CA PRO A 135 -5.92 -4.23 -9.28
C PRO A 135 -6.18 -3.52 -10.61
N TYR A 136 -7.26 -3.89 -11.29
CA TYR A 136 -7.69 -3.13 -12.47
C TYR A 136 -8.08 -1.70 -12.03
N PRO A 137 -7.59 -0.64 -12.72
CA PRO A 137 -7.86 0.73 -12.32
C PRO A 137 -9.37 1.04 -12.22
N LEU A 138 -9.77 1.66 -11.12
CA LEU A 138 -11.13 2.10 -10.85
C LEU A 138 -11.27 3.60 -11.12
N PHE A 139 -12.22 3.96 -11.97
CA PHE A 139 -12.41 5.33 -12.41
C PHE A 139 -13.66 5.97 -11.82
N GLY A 140 -13.62 7.29 -11.67
CA GLY A 140 -14.73 8.15 -11.31
C GLY A 140 -15.22 8.98 -12.48
N ILE A 141 -16.55 9.15 -12.62
CA ILE A 141 -17.11 10.30 -13.34
C ILE A 141 -18.10 11.01 -12.42
N PRO A 142 -17.85 12.27 -12.04
CA PRO A 142 -18.77 13.03 -11.20
C PRO A 142 -19.92 13.63 -12.02
N ASN A 143 -21.03 13.94 -11.33
CA ASN A 143 -22.15 14.72 -11.89
C ASN A 143 -22.80 14.15 -13.18
N MET A 144 -22.91 12.83 -13.28
CA MET A 144 -23.62 12.15 -14.35
C MET A 144 -25.13 12.17 -14.12
N ALA A 145 -25.93 12.49 -15.14
CA ALA A 145 -27.39 12.40 -15.05
C ALA A 145 -27.88 10.98 -15.36
N LEU A 146 -28.67 10.39 -14.45
CA LEU A 146 -29.31 9.11 -14.68
C LEU A 146 -30.42 9.22 -15.75
N ARG A 147 -30.27 8.56 -16.90
CA ARG A 147 -31.26 8.59 -18.00
C ARG A 147 -32.25 7.46 -17.93
N SER A 148 -31.78 6.25 -17.63
CA SER A 148 -32.64 5.09 -17.42
C SER A 148 -31.92 4.03 -16.61
N CYS A 149 -32.70 3.19 -15.93
CA CYS A 149 -32.22 2.03 -15.18
C CYS A 149 -33.22 0.90 -15.41
N ALA A 150 -32.74 -0.28 -15.81
CA ALA A 150 -33.59 -1.43 -16.06
C ALA A 150 -32.91 -2.74 -15.60
N PRO A 151 -33.64 -3.65 -14.94
CA PRO A 151 -33.10 -4.95 -14.60
C PRO A 151 -32.90 -5.82 -15.86
N ILE A 152 -31.78 -6.53 -15.93
CA ILE A 152 -31.37 -7.40 -17.04
C ILE A 152 -31.04 -8.82 -16.55
N GLY A 153 -30.93 -9.76 -17.50
CA GLY A 153 -30.63 -11.17 -17.23
C GLY A 153 -31.88 -12.01 -16.89
N GLN A 154 -31.76 -13.34 -16.98
CA GLN A 154 -32.89 -14.27 -16.76
C GLN A 154 -33.49 -14.13 -15.36
N LYS A 155 -32.64 -13.91 -14.35
CA LYS A 155 -33.04 -13.75 -12.95
C LYS A 155 -33.32 -12.30 -12.55
N LYS A 156 -33.18 -11.33 -13.48
CA LYS A 156 -33.36 -9.88 -13.22
C LYS A 156 -32.54 -9.35 -12.04
N ASN A 157 -31.36 -9.90 -11.82
CA ASN A 157 -30.47 -9.63 -10.69
C ASN A 157 -29.29 -8.73 -11.05
N HIS A 158 -29.37 -8.03 -12.18
CA HIS A 158 -28.36 -7.10 -12.70
C HIS A 158 -29.06 -5.85 -13.22
N LEU A 159 -28.42 -4.69 -13.18
CA LEU A 159 -28.96 -3.45 -13.73
C LEU A 159 -28.20 -3.03 -14.99
N ARG A 160 -28.92 -2.62 -16.03
CA ARG A 160 -28.40 -1.79 -17.11
C ARG A 160 -28.81 -0.35 -16.85
N ILE A 161 -27.84 0.54 -16.89
CA ILE A 161 -28.00 1.94 -16.50
C ILE A 161 -27.46 2.80 -17.64
N MET A 162 -28.23 3.80 -18.07
CA MET A 162 -27.79 4.79 -19.05
C MET A 162 -27.50 6.10 -18.31
N LEU A 163 -26.30 6.63 -18.49
CA LEU A 163 -25.84 7.87 -17.85
C LEU A 163 -25.49 8.88 -18.93
N SER A 164 -25.71 10.17 -18.66
CA SER A 164 -25.22 11.23 -19.55
C SER A 164 -24.45 12.32 -18.82
N ASP A 165 -23.41 12.84 -19.44
CA ASP A 165 -22.64 13.96 -18.91
C ASP A 165 -23.35 15.30 -19.17
N ASN A 166 -22.68 16.40 -18.82
CA ASN A 166 -23.13 17.76 -19.11
C ASN A 166 -23.03 18.15 -20.60
N LYS A 167 -22.20 17.46 -21.39
CA LYS A 167 -22.07 17.63 -22.85
C LYS A 167 -23.11 16.81 -23.64
N SER A 168 -23.98 16.07 -22.95
CA SER A 168 -24.98 15.15 -23.52
C SER A 168 -24.41 13.88 -24.17
N ASN A 169 -23.15 13.55 -23.91
CA ASN A 169 -22.60 12.23 -24.20
C ASN A 169 -23.33 11.19 -23.34
N VAL A 170 -23.66 10.03 -23.93
CA VAL A 170 -24.38 8.95 -23.24
C VAL A 170 -23.51 7.72 -23.17
N VAL A 171 -23.36 7.18 -21.96
CA VAL A 171 -22.60 5.95 -21.70
C VAL A 171 -23.50 4.89 -21.08
N GLU A 172 -23.26 3.64 -21.44
CA GLU A 172 -23.94 2.50 -20.85
C GLU A 172 -23.11 1.93 -19.70
N ALA A 173 -23.78 1.67 -18.58
CA ALA A 173 -23.21 1.03 -17.42
C ALA A 173 -23.99 -0.24 -17.04
N VAL A 174 -23.30 -1.22 -16.47
CA VAL A 174 -23.87 -2.45 -15.93
C VAL A 174 -23.47 -2.60 -14.47
N TRP A 175 -24.45 -2.91 -13.62
CA TRP A 175 -24.22 -3.25 -12.22
C TRP A 175 -24.64 -4.69 -11.95
N TRP A 176 -23.65 -5.54 -11.69
CA TRP A 176 -23.87 -6.95 -11.37
C TRP A 176 -24.41 -7.13 -9.95
N GLN A 177 -25.21 -8.19 -9.75
CA GLN A 177 -25.81 -8.58 -8.47
C GLN A 177 -26.61 -7.47 -7.75
N ARG A 178 -27.20 -6.55 -8.51
CA ARG A 178 -28.16 -5.54 -8.05
C ARG A 178 -29.41 -5.61 -8.89
N ASP A 179 -30.58 -5.53 -8.26
CA ASP A 179 -31.89 -5.62 -8.92
C ASP A 179 -32.71 -4.32 -8.81
N ASN A 180 -32.30 -3.40 -7.93
CA ASN A 180 -32.92 -2.10 -7.74
C ASN A 180 -31.87 -1.01 -7.53
N LEU A 181 -32.20 0.19 -7.98
CA LEU A 181 -31.47 1.42 -7.72
C LEU A 181 -32.47 2.45 -7.19
N ASP A 182 -32.35 2.78 -5.92
CA ASP A 182 -33.09 3.88 -5.32
C ASP A 182 -32.39 5.19 -5.70
N ILE A 183 -32.49 5.61 -6.97
CA ILE A 183 -32.09 6.90 -7.53
C ILE A 183 -33.08 7.22 -8.66
N SER A 184 -33.65 8.42 -8.65
CA SER A 184 -34.65 8.82 -9.63
C SER A 184 -34.01 9.21 -10.97
N VAL A 185 -34.74 8.98 -12.07
CA VAL A 185 -34.32 9.45 -13.39
C VAL A 185 -34.15 10.98 -13.37
N SER A 186 -33.09 11.46 -13.99
CA SER A 186 -32.60 12.85 -14.01
C SER A 186 -31.91 13.34 -12.74
N GLU A 187 -31.79 12.52 -11.69
CA GLU A 187 -30.89 12.83 -10.58
C GLU A 187 -29.43 12.77 -11.04
N SER A 188 -28.62 13.66 -10.47
CA SER A 188 -27.17 13.69 -10.70
C SER A 188 -26.45 12.75 -9.72
N VAL A 189 -25.55 11.95 -10.26
CA VAL A 189 -24.80 10.93 -9.53
C VAL A 189 -23.30 11.02 -9.81
N ASP A 190 -22.50 10.64 -8.83
CA ASP A 190 -21.11 10.27 -9.03
C ASP A 190 -21.05 8.76 -9.25
N VAL A 191 -20.30 8.31 -10.25
CA VAL A 191 -20.17 6.88 -10.56
C VAL A 191 -18.73 6.40 -10.39
N ALA A 192 -18.57 5.24 -9.76
CA ALA A 192 -17.31 4.52 -9.64
C ALA A 192 -17.36 3.25 -10.50
N PHE A 193 -16.43 3.05 -11.43
CA PHE A 193 -16.55 1.97 -12.42
C PHE A 193 -15.22 1.50 -13.02
N VAL A 194 -15.27 0.33 -13.64
CA VAL A 194 -14.21 -0.22 -14.50
C VAL A 194 -14.69 -0.16 -15.96
N PRO A 195 -13.96 0.47 -16.90
CA PRO A 195 -14.33 0.48 -18.31
C PRO A 195 -14.02 -0.87 -18.95
N THR A 196 -14.93 -1.36 -19.79
CA THR A 196 -14.76 -2.62 -20.52
C THR A 196 -15.21 -2.46 -21.97
N ILE A 197 -14.63 -3.26 -22.87
CA ILE A 197 -15.12 -3.38 -24.25
C ILE A 197 -16.17 -4.49 -24.27
N ASN A 198 -17.39 -4.13 -24.66
CA ASN A 198 -18.45 -5.09 -24.91
C ASN A 198 -18.57 -5.35 -26.41
N ASN A 199 -18.44 -6.63 -26.80
CA ASN A 199 -18.55 -7.08 -28.18
C ASN A 199 -19.89 -7.78 -28.40
N PHE A 200 -20.83 -7.08 -29.04
CA PHE A 200 -22.15 -7.61 -29.32
C PHE A 200 -22.59 -7.32 -30.75
N ARG A 201 -22.97 -8.38 -31.49
CA ARG A 201 -23.38 -8.31 -32.91
C ARG A 201 -22.36 -7.57 -33.80
N ASP A 202 -21.09 -7.92 -33.66
CA ASP A 202 -19.96 -7.33 -34.41
C ASP A 202 -19.81 -5.82 -34.24
N ARG A 203 -20.36 -5.26 -33.15
CA ARG A 203 -20.10 -3.89 -32.72
C ARG A 203 -19.40 -3.92 -31.38
N GLU A 204 -18.26 -3.25 -31.33
CA GLU A 204 -17.54 -2.97 -30.10
C GLU A 204 -18.08 -1.67 -29.52
N THR A 205 -18.47 -1.70 -28.25
CA THR A 205 -18.95 -0.52 -27.53
C THR A 205 -18.29 -0.48 -26.16
N VAL A 206 -17.87 0.71 -25.74
CA VAL A 206 -17.39 0.92 -24.36
C VAL A 206 -18.58 0.83 -23.40
N GLN A 207 -18.41 0.02 -22.36
CA GLN A 207 -19.40 -0.19 -21.29
C GLN A 207 -18.71 0.02 -19.94
N LEU A 208 -19.44 0.58 -18.98
CA LEU A 208 -18.95 0.78 -17.62
C LEU A 208 -19.44 -0.35 -16.71
N VAL A 209 -18.54 -1.07 -16.04
CA VAL A 209 -18.92 -2.00 -14.97
C VAL A 209 -18.91 -1.25 -13.65
N LEU A 210 -20.09 -0.91 -13.13
CA LEU A 210 -20.20 -0.12 -11.90
C LEU A 210 -19.72 -0.92 -10.69
N LYS A 211 -19.00 -0.21 -9.81
CA LYS A 211 -18.70 -0.64 -8.44
C LYS A 211 -19.58 0.09 -7.44
N ASP A 212 -19.83 1.37 -7.67
CA ASP A 212 -20.72 2.16 -6.82
C ASP A 212 -21.31 3.36 -7.54
N ILE A 213 -22.41 3.87 -6.97
CA ILE A 213 -23.08 5.08 -7.40
C ILE A 213 -23.49 5.87 -6.16
N ARG A 214 -23.29 7.19 -6.20
CA ARG A 214 -23.67 8.08 -5.10
C ARG A 214 -24.43 9.27 -5.66
N ARG A 215 -25.48 9.73 -4.99
CA ARG A 215 -26.11 11.00 -5.39
C ARG A 215 -25.16 12.15 -5.12
N VAL A 216 -25.12 13.12 -6.02
CA VAL A 216 -24.35 14.36 -5.79
C VAL A 216 -24.84 15.11 -4.54
N ALA A 217 -26.14 15.01 -4.23
CA ALA A 217 -26.73 15.57 -3.02
C ALA A 217 -26.13 15.02 -1.72
N ASP A 218 -25.61 13.78 -1.74
CA ASP A 218 -25.08 13.08 -0.57
C ASP A 218 -23.59 13.39 -0.32
N ARG A 219 -22.94 14.23 -1.15
CA ARG A 219 -21.51 14.57 -1.02
C ARG A 219 -21.12 15.17 0.35
N ASN A 220 -22.08 15.77 1.08
CA ASN A 220 -21.82 16.48 2.34
C ASN A 220 -22.27 15.72 3.61
N SER A 221 -22.96 14.58 3.49
CA SER A 221 -23.46 13.84 4.66
C SER A 221 -22.38 13.05 5.42
N ASP A 222 -21.15 12.94 4.91
CA ASP A 222 -20.05 12.20 5.54
C ASP A 222 -19.05 13.09 6.32
N LYS A 223 -19.27 14.41 6.43
CA LYS A 223 -18.45 15.28 7.29
C LYS A 223 -18.92 15.24 8.75
N VAL A 224 -18.54 14.21 9.50
CA VAL A 224 -18.57 14.27 10.98
C VAL A 224 -17.22 14.78 11.47
N PHE A 225 -17.14 16.09 11.70
CA PHE A 225 -16.08 16.71 12.50
C PHE A 225 -16.41 16.54 13.99
N SER A 226 -15.40 16.20 14.80
CA SER A 226 -15.32 16.67 16.19
C SER A 226 -13.91 17.20 16.47
N SER A 227 -13.84 18.50 16.74
CA SER A 227 -12.70 19.21 17.32
C SER A 227 -12.51 18.79 18.78
N SER A 228 -11.37 18.97 19.45
CA SER A 228 -10.86 20.23 20.05
C SER A 228 -9.53 19.87 20.75
N CYS A 229 -8.45 20.66 20.86
CA CYS A 229 -8.36 21.96 21.54
C CYS A 229 -6.91 22.52 21.44
N VAL A 230 -6.83 23.84 21.26
CA VAL A 230 -5.91 24.85 21.85
C VAL A 230 -4.42 24.83 21.50
N ILE A 231 -4.02 25.87 20.75
CA ILE A 231 -2.66 26.41 20.59
C ILE A 231 -2.53 27.60 21.56
N PRO A 232 -1.40 27.76 22.28
CA PRO A 232 -0.95 29.07 22.77
C PRO A 232 0.17 29.66 21.89
N ASP A 233 0.07 30.99 21.70
CA ASP A 233 0.84 31.88 20.83
C ASP A 233 2.35 32.05 21.14
N GLU A 234 3.04 32.56 20.11
CA GLU A 234 4.43 33.03 19.98
C GLU A 234 4.87 34.09 20.99
N GLU A 235 6.19 34.20 21.28
CA GLU A 235 6.88 35.50 21.47
C GLU A 235 8.41 35.45 21.14
N LEU A 236 8.77 36.28 20.15
CA LEU A 236 9.92 37.18 19.94
C LEU A 236 11.41 36.76 19.82
N PHE A 237 12.04 37.43 18.83
CA PHE A 237 13.40 37.38 18.28
C PHE A 237 14.49 38.18 19.05
N GLY A 238 15.77 37.86 18.75
CA GLY A 238 16.98 38.73 18.84
C GLY A 238 18.22 37.99 19.40
N GLU A 239 19.45 38.04 18.89
CA GLU A 239 20.18 38.88 17.93
C GLU A 239 21.39 38.09 17.31
N GLU A 240 21.91 38.65 16.20
CA GLU A 240 23.17 38.47 15.41
C GLU A 240 24.43 37.95 16.14
N GLU A 241 25.51 37.40 15.56
CA GLU A 241 26.08 37.30 14.21
C GLU A 241 27.25 36.27 14.30
N LEU A 242 27.56 35.53 13.22
CA LEU A 242 28.95 35.22 12.81
C LEU A 242 28.94 34.44 11.48
N ARG A 243 29.37 35.15 10.42
CA ARG A 243 29.55 34.62 9.06
C ARG A 243 30.84 33.81 8.97
N PHE A 244 30.74 32.64 8.35
CA PHE A 244 31.81 32.00 7.60
C PHE A 244 31.24 31.63 6.23
N ASP A 245 31.96 31.99 5.16
CA ASP A 245 31.54 31.85 3.77
C ASP A 245 31.17 30.40 3.44
N LYS A 246 29.88 30.18 3.21
CA LYS A 246 29.22 28.92 2.86
C LYS A 246 29.25 28.74 1.34
N PRO A 247 29.41 27.51 0.81
CA PRO A 247 28.92 27.21 -0.52
C PRO A 247 27.40 27.40 -0.52
N ASP A 248 26.93 28.10 -1.55
CA ASP A 248 25.61 28.72 -1.65
C ASP A 248 24.43 27.76 -1.39
N CYS A 249 23.45 28.25 -0.62
CA CYS A 249 22.16 27.66 -0.20
C CYS A 249 22.19 26.80 1.08
N ALA A 250 21.85 27.39 2.24
CA ALA A 250 21.45 26.60 3.40
C ALA A 250 20.11 25.90 3.08
N ILE A 251 20.12 24.57 2.99
CA ILE A 251 18.90 23.78 2.77
C ILE A 251 17.92 24.07 3.93
N ASN A 252 16.71 24.49 3.61
CA ASN A 252 15.61 24.57 4.56
C ASN A 252 15.07 23.15 4.83
N TRP A 253 15.03 22.72 6.09
CA TRP A 253 14.55 21.38 6.44
C TRP A 253 13.23 21.49 7.18
N VAL A 254 12.22 20.78 6.70
CA VAL A 254 10.90 20.69 7.32
C VAL A 254 10.65 19.24 7.73
N ASP A 255 10.49 19.00 9.03
CA ASP A 255 10.33 17.66 9.60
C ASP A 255 8.86 17.29 9.75
N HIS A 256 8.40 16.35 8.94
CA HIS A 256 7.04 15.81 8.94
C HIS A 256 6.96 14.39 9.52
N ARG A 257 8.04 13.84 10.09
CA ARG A 257 8.09 12.42 10.53
C ARG A 257 7.05 12.05 11.60
N GLN A 258 6.52 13.05 12.31
CA GLN A 258 5.47 12.89 13.32
C GLN A 258 4.05 13.10 12.76
N GLU A 259 3.92 13.49 11.50
CA GLU A 259 2.62 13.74 10.88
C GLU A 259 1.97 12.46 10.35
N THR A 260 0.65 12.38 10.49
CA THR A 260 -0.17 11.31 9.92
C THR A 260 -0.57 11.68 8.49
N GLY A 261 0.33 11.45 7.53
CA GLY A 261 0.07 11.64 6.09
C GLY A 261 0.30 13.05 5.55
N LEU A 262 -0.04 13.25 4.28
CA LEU A 262 0.16 14.50 3.54
C LEU A 262 -1.03 15.43 3.73
N LYS A 263 -0.85 16.49 4.52
CA LYS A 263 -1.89 17.49 4.79
C LYS A 263 -2.30 18.23 3.51
N ARG A 264 -3.56 18.65 3.45
CA ARG A 264 -4.12 19.36 2.29
C ARG A 264 -3.32 20.61 1.91
N ASP A 265 -2.99 21.46 2.88
CA ASP A 265 -2.26 22.71 2.63
C ASP A 265 -0.86 22.43 2.08
N PHE A 266 -0.23 21.34 2.52
CA PHE A 266 1.04 20.88 1.98
C PHE A 266 0.90 20.39 0.53
N LEU A 267 -0.18 19.68 0.19
CA LEU A 267 -0.44 19.29 -1.20
C LEU A 267 -0.71 20.50 -2.11
N GLU A 268 -1.43 21.51 -1.62
CA GLU A 268 -1.63 22.78 -2.33
C GLU A 268 -0.29 23.50 -2.56
N TYR A 269 0.60 23.49 -1.55
CA TYR A 269 1.98 23.97 -1.68
C TYR A 269 2.77 23.22 -2.76
N LEU A 270 2.80 21.88 -2.71
CA LEU A 270 3.50 21.08 -3.72
C LEU A 270 2.96 21.33 -5.13
N LYS A 271 1.65 21.50 -5.28
CA LYS A 271 1.02 21.81 -6.57
C LYS A 271 1.45 23.16 -7.12
N SER A 272 1.71 24.14 -6.26
CA SER A 272 2.22 25.46 -6.65
C SER A 272 3.67 25.43 -7.18
N LEU A 273 4.46 24.43 -6.78
CA LEU A 273 5.85 24.27 -7.21
C LEU A 273 5.99 23.68 -8.62
N GLY A 274 4.98 22.96 -9.11
CA GLY A 274 5.00 22.37 -10.46
C GLY A 274 6.15 21.37 -10.65
N ASP A 275 7.03 21.59 -11.61
CA ASP A 275 8.15 20.71 -11.98
C ASP A 275 9.43 20.93 -11.15
N LYS A 276 9.37 21.87 -10.19
CA LYS A 276 10.45 22.23 -9.27
C LYS A 276 10.51 21.37 -8.01
N VAL A 277 9.65 20.37 -7.89
CA VAL A 277 9.69 19.38 -6.81
C VAL A 277 10.19 18.04 -7.34
N SER A 278 10.99 17.37 -6.52
CA SER A 278 11.29 15.94 -6.65
C SER A 278 10.73 15.22 -5.42
N VAL A 279 10.10 14.07 -5.61
CA VAL A 279 9.56 13.23 -4.53
C VAL A 279 10.29 11.90 -4.53
N PHE A 280 11.13 11.67 -3.54
CA PHE A 280 11.86 10.42 -3.38
C PHE A 280 10.94 9.33 -2.82
N ALA A 281 10.68 8.30 -3.62
CA ALA A 281 9.82 7.18 -3.26
C ALA A 281 10.25 5.87 -3.94
N GLU A 282 10.69 4.91 -3.15
CA GLU A 282 11.13 3.59 -3.60
C GLU A 282 10.24 2.47 -3.05
N SER A 283 9.71 2.63 -1.84
CA SER A 283 8.84 1.65 -1.21
C SER A 283 7.49 1.58 -1.90
N MET A 284 6.91 0.38 -1.90
CA MET A 284 5.56 0.16 -2.44
C MET A 284 4.54 1.08 -1.76
N ARG A 285 4.67 1.30 -0.45
CA ARG A 285 3.79 2.17 0.33
C ARG A 285 3.90 3.64 -0.07
N ALA A 286 5.10 4.15 -0.31
CA ALA A 286 5.28 5.53 -0.78
C ALA A 286 4.71 5.70 -2.20
N LYS A 287 4.95 4.72 -3.07
CA LYS A 287 4.37 4.68 -4.43
C LYS A 287 2.84 4.61 -4.39
N GLU A 288 2.25 3.85 -3.48
CA GLU A 288 0.79 3.82 -3.25
C GLU A 288 0.25 5.18 -2.80
N ILE A 289 0.93 5.86 -1.87
CA ILE A 289 0.55 7.20 -1.41
C ILE A 289 0.57 8.18 -2.59
N LEU A 290 1.62 8.13 -3.41
CA LEU A 290 1.79 9.01 -4.57
C LEU A 290 0.86 8.67 -5.74
N GLY A 291 0.45 7.42 -5.89
CA GLY A 291 -0.56 7.02 -6.88
C GLY A 291 -1.87 7.80 -6.73
N ASN A 292 -2.23 8.16 -5.50
CA ASN A 292 -3.39 9.00 -5.19
C ASN A 292 -3.18 10.50 -5.49
N LEU A 293 -1.96 10.90 -5.91
CA LEU A 293 -1.53 12.28 -6.12
C LEU A 293 -0.96 12.43 -7.53
N SER A 294 -1.82 12.26 -8.54
CA SER A 294 -1.44 12.21 -9.96
C SER A 294 -0.55 13.36 -10.44
N PHE A 295 -0.72 14.57 -9.87
CA PHE A 295 0.10 15.74 -10.20
C PHE A 295 1.58 15.59 -9.79
N LEU A 296 1.90 14.67 -8.87
CA LEU A 296 3.26 14.38 -8.42
C LEU A 296 3.92 13.22 -9.17
N LEU A 297 3.19 12.45 -9.98
CA LEU A 297 3.76 11.32 -10.74
C LEU A 297 4.99 11.72 -11.58
N PRO A 298 5.03 12.86 -12.29
CA PRO A 298 6.20 13.29 -13.05
C PRO A 298 7.39 13.73 -12.17
N CYS A 299 7.14 13.92 -10.88
CA CYS A 299 8.11 14.38 -9.89
C CYS A 299 8.71 13.22 -9.08
N ILE A 300 8.23 11.99 -9.28
CA ILE A 300 8.74 10.82 -8.54
C ILE A 300 10.15 10.50 -8.99
N VAL A 301 11.05 10.38 -8.03
CA VAL A 301 12.44 9.98 -8.21
C VAL A 301 12.77 8.81 -7.29
N ASP A 302 13.76 8.01 -7.69
CA ASP A 302 14.41 7.00 -6.85
C ASP A 302 15.92 7.30 -6.81
N ARG A 303 16.72 6.44 -6.18
CA ARG A 303 18.18 6.66 -6.10
C ARG A 303 18.90 6.63 -7.46
N GLU A 304 18.32 5.98 -8.46
CA GLU A 304 18.92 5.79 -9.79
C GLU A 304 18.48 6.87 -10.79
N ASN A 305 17.30 7.44 -10.58
CA ASN A 305 16.68 8.42 -11.47
C ASN A 305 16.33 9.71 -10.71
N VAL A 306 17.36 10.40 -10.23
CA VAL A 306 17.24 11.67 -9.52
C VAL A 306 17.22 12.85 -10.49
N LYS A 307 16.35 13.84 -10.23
CA LYS A 307 16.26 15.10 -10.98
C LYS A 307 16.65 16.28 -10.09
N LYS A 308 17.30 17.30 -10.67
CA LYS A 308 17.48 18.58 -10.00
C LYS A 308 16.15 19.30 -9.77
N SER A 309 15.93 19.75 -8.54
CA SER A 309 14.68 20.38 -8.11
C SER A 309 14.94 21.31 -6.93
N ASP A 310 14.19 22.42 -6.85
CA ASP A 310 14.30 23.39 -5.75
C ASP A 310 13.78 22.81 -4.42
N CYS A 311 12.80 21.89 -4.50
CA CYS A 311 12.20 21.21 -3.35
C CYS A 311 12.36 19.70 -3.47
N LEU A 312 12.76 19.04 -2.38
CA LEU A 312 12.83 17.58 -2.28
C LEU A 312 11.90 17.08 -1.17
N VAL A 313 10.96 16.20 -1.52
CA VAL A 313 10.12 15.51 -0.55
C VAL A 313 10.64 14.08 -0.39
N LEU A 314 11.12 13.74 0.80
CA LEU A 314 11.58 12.40 1.18
C LEU A 314 10.42 11.65 1.81
N LEU A 315 9.62 11.00 0.97
CA LEU A 315 8.56 10.09 1.45
C LEU A 315 9.17 8.84 2.06
N ASP A 316 10.16 8.24 1.41
CA ASP A 316 11.00 7.19 2.00
C ASP A 316 12.32 7.76 2.54
N ILE A 317 12.89 7.06 3.53
CA ILE A 317 14.30 7.24 3.88
C ILE A 317 15.15 6.37 2.94
N PRO A 318 16.17 6.94 2.26
CA PRO A 318 17.17 6.17 1.51
C PRO A 318 17.81 5.06 2.38
N THR A 319 18.42 4.04 1.77
CA THR A 319 18.87 2.83 2.51
C THR A 319 19.97 3.04 3.54
N ASP A 320 20.75 4.10 3.38
CA ASP A 320 21.98 4.36 4.12
C ASP A 320 22.40 5.84 3.94
N ASP A 321 23.32 6.30 4.78
CA ASP A 321 23.79 7.69 4.77
C ASP A 321 24.38 8.07 3.40
N VAL A 322 25.13 7.17 2.76
CA VAL A 322 25.82 7.44 1.49
C VAL A 322 24.82 7.65 0.35
N THR A 323 23.79 6.80 0.27
CA THR A 323 22.71 6.92 -0.69
C THR A 323 21.91 8.20 -0.44
N PHE A 324 21.61 8.50 0.82
CA PHE A 324 20.93 9.74 1.19
C PHE A 324 21.74 10.97 0.72
N MET A 325 23.04 10.97 0.96
CA MET A 325 23.94 12.01 0.47
C MET A 325 23.91 12.19 -1.04
N LYS A 326 23.99 11.08 -1.78
CA LYS A 326 23.95 11.11 -3.25
C LYS A 326 22.66 11.74 -3.73
N VAL A 327 21.52 11.38 -3.14
CA VAL A 327 20.20 11.97 -3.49
C VAL A 327 20.20 13.47 -3.22
N ILE A 328 20.61 13.93 -2.02
CA ILE A 328 20.67 15.36 -1.70
C ILE A 328 21.58 16.12 -2.69
N LYS A 329 22.76 15.58 -2.99
CA LYS A 329 23.74 16.21 -3.89
C LYS A 329 23.24 16.27 -5.34
N GLN A 330 22.56 15.23 -5.82
CA GLN A 330 22.05 15.16 -7.18
C GLN A 330 20.80 16.03 -7.39
N VAL A 331 19.88 16.06 -6.41
CA VAL A 331 18.71 16.97 -6.45
C VAL A 331 19.15 18.42 -6.28
N ALA A 332 20.14 18.67 -5.42
CA ALA A 332 20.60 20.00 -5.00
C ALA A 332 19.44 20.93 -4.55
N PRO A 333 18.61 20.49 -3.57
CA PRO A 333 17.41 21.23 -3.18
C PRO A 333 17.74 22.46 -2.33
N GLN A 334 16.88 23.47 -2.40
CA GLN A 334 16.84 24.59 -1.46
C GLN A 334 16.00 24.25 -0.24
N GLU A 335 15.04 23.33 -0.38
CA GLU A 335 14.16 22.87 0.70
C GLU A 335 13.97 21.34 0.69
N VAL A 336 13.99 20.72 1.87
CA VAL A 336 13.78 19.28 2.08
C VAL A 336 12.64 19.06 3.07
N HIS A 337 11.63 18.30 2.65
CA HIS A 337 10.55 17.82 3.50
C HIS A 337 10.76 16.35 3.85
N LEU A 338 10.84 16.02 5.14
CA LEU A 338 11.16 14.68 5.61
C LEU A 338 9.94 13.98 6.22
N PHE A 339 9.42 12.93 5.58
CA PHE A 339 8.31 12.12 6.12
C PHE A 339 8.79 10.76 6.66
N GLY A 340 9.66 10.06 5.94
CA GLY A 340 10.24 8.80 6.39
C GLY A 340 9.22 7.70 6.66
N ILE A 341 8.40 7.39 5.65
CA ILE A 341 7.44 6.29 5.66
C ILE A 341 8.22 4.97 5.80
N MET A 342 7.77 4.16 6.76
CA MET A 342 8.36 2.86 7.06
C MET A 342 7.61 1.76 6.32
N ASN A 343 8.38 0.77 5.88
CA ASN A 343 7.87 -0.51 5.41
C ASN A 343 8.58 -1.60 6.21
N ASP A 344 7.80 -2.39 6.95
CA ASP A 344 8.33 -3.58 7.61
C ASP A 344 8.40 -4.69 6.58
N HIS A 345 9.53 -5.39 6.54
CA HIS A 345 9.74 -6.45 5.58
C HIS A 345 9.54 -7.79 6.29
N ASP A 346 8.43 -8.47 5.99
CA ASP A 346 8.31 -9.88 6.34
C ASP A 346 9.39 -10.67 5.59
N PRO A 347 10.34 -11.34 6.28
CA PRO A 347 11.51 -11.96 5.65
C PRO A 347 11.13 -12.96 4.56
N VAL A 348 10.11 -13.78 4.82
CA VAL A 348 9.64 -14.81 3.89
C VAL A 348 9.03 -14.19 2.64
N ASN A 349 8.23 -13.13 2.80
CA ASN A 349 7.64 -12.41 1.67
C ASN A 349 8.70 -11.66 0.86
N LEU A 350 9.73 -11.10 1.51
CA LEU A 350 10.83 -10.43 0.82
C LEU A 350 11.62 -11.43 -0.04
N ILE A 351 11.99 -12.59 0.52
CA ILE A 351 12.65 -13.69 -0.21
C ILE A 351 11.81 -14.13 -1.41
N LYS A 352 10.50 -14.31 -1.22
CA LYS A 352 9.58 -14.68 -2.31
C LYS A 352 9.53 -13.62 -3.41
N LYS A 353 9.49 -12.34 -3.06
CA LYS A 353 9.50 -11.22 -4.03
C LYS A 353 10.79 -11.21 -4.83
N ILE A 354 11.94 -11.29 -4.16
CA ILE A 354 13.27 -11.32 -4.80
C ILE A 354 13.37 -12.54 -5.72
N SER A 355 13.05 -13.74 -5.23
CA SER A 355 13.05 -14.98 -6.03
C SER A 355 12.15 -14.87 -7.27
N GLY A 356 10.96 -14.27 -7.14
CA GLY A 356 10.06 -14.00 -8.25
C GLY A 356 10.67 -13.07 -9.32
N MET A 357 11.34 -12.00 -8.90
CA MET A 357 12.05 -11.09 -9.81
C MET A 357 13.24 -11.75 -10.50
N LEU A 358 14.02 -12.56 -9.78
CA LEU A 358 15.14 -13.31 -10.36
C LEU A 358 14.65 -14.33 -11.38
N LYS A 359 13.55 -15.02 -11.09
CA LYS A 359 12.90 -15.93 -12.05
C LYS A 359 12.46 -15.20 -13.32
N TYR A 360 11.93 -13.99 -13.19
CA TYR A 360 11.58 -13.15 -14.34
C TYR A 360 12.83 -12.72 -15.12
N ALA A 361 13.88 -12.25 -14.45
CA ALA A 361 15.13 -11.87 -15.08
C ALA A 361 15.80 -13.05 -15.80
N TYR A 362 15.71 -14.27 -15.27
CA TYR A 362 16.19 -15.46 -15.97
C TYR A 362 15.44 -15.70 -17.28
N LYS A 363 14.12 -15.56 -17.28
CA LYS A 363 13.29 -15.77 -18.48
C LYS A 363 13.47 -14.70 -19.55
N GLU A 364 13.56 -13.44 -19.13
CA GLU A 364 13.51 -12.31 -20.06
C GLU A 364 14.88 -11.68 -20.35
N LYS A 365 15.89 -11.94 -19.50
CA LYS A 365 17.22 -11.33 -19.56
C LYS A 365 18.36 -12.35 -19.40
N ASP A 366 18.08 -13.62 -19.68
CA ASP A 366 19.08 -14.70 -19.69
C ASP A 366 19.90 -14.80 -18.39
N GLY A 367 19.25 -14.53 -17.26
CA GLY A 367 19.87 -14.68 -15.94
C GLY A 367 20.73 -13.50 -15.49
N VAL A 368 20.67 -12.37 -16.19
CA VAL A 368 21.48 -11.18 -15.85
C VAL A 368 20.64 -10.10 -15.18
N ILE A 369 21.09 -9.65 -14.00
CA ILE A 369 20.54 -8.49 -13.29
C ILE A 369 21.61 -7.46 -12.98
N ALA A 370 21.19 -6.19 -12.86
CA ALA A 370 21.99 -5.13 -12.27
C ALA A 370 21.54 -4.92 -10.81
N PRO A 371 22.38 -5.20 -9.80
CA PRO A 371 21.99 -5.14 -8.38
C PRO A 371 21.38 -3.79 -7.97
N ALA A 372 22.05 -2.68 -8.29
CA ALA A 372 21.58 -1.32 -8.02
C ALA A 372 20.14 -1.08 -8.50
N LYS A 373 19.82 -1.49 -9.73
CA LYS A 373 18.49 -1.30 -10.32
C LYS A 373 17.42 -2.15 -9.63
N VAL A 374 17.75 -3.40 -9.27
CA VAL A 374 16.82 -4.29 -8.57
C VAL A 374 16.57 -3.80 -7.14
N ALA A 375 17.64 -3.41 -6.43
CA ALA A 375 17.58 -2.85 -5.08
C ALA A 375 16.73 -1.57 -5.03
N ALA A 376 16.96 -0.62 -5.95
CA ALA A 376 16.15 0.60 -6.08
C ALA A 376 14.67 0.31 -6.37
N THR A 377 14.39 -0.66 -7.26
CA THR A 377 13.01 -1.06 -7.58
C THR A 377 12.26 -1.59 -6.35
N LEU A 378 12.95 -2.34 -5.50
CA LEU A 378 12.42 -2.95 -4.28
C LEU A 378 12.47 -2.04 -3.05
N GLY A 379 13.21 -0.92 -3.11
CA GLY A 379 13.43 -0.03 -1.97
C GLY A 379 14.26 -0.64 -0.84
N ILE A 380 15.15 -1.58 -1.18
CA ILE A 380 16.09 -2.27 -0.27
C ILE A 380 17.54 -1.89 -0.60
N SER A 381 18.50 -2.26 0.26
CA SER A 381 19.93 -2.07 -0.02
C SER A 381 20.45 -3.15 -0.97
N GLU A 382 21.56 -2.85 -1.67
CA GLU A 382 22.26 -3.84 -2.50
C GLU A 382 22.79 -5.00 -1.65
N ASP A 383 23.28 -4.72 -0.44
CA ASP A 383 23.74 -5.75 0.50
C ASP A 383 22.61 -6.73 0.89
N LEU A 384 21.40 -6.20 1.14
CA LEU A 384 20.24 -7.03 1.46
C LEU A 384 19.78 -7.87 0.26
N LEU A 385 19.85 -7.32 -0.95
CA LEU A 385 19.60 -8.07 -2.17
C LEU A 385 20.63 -9.19 -2.35
N LEU A 386 21.92 -8.88 -2.17
CA LEU A 386 23.02 -9.82 -2.33
C LEU A 386 22.92 -10.97 -1.32
N ALA A 387 22.69 -10.66 -0.04
CA ALA A 387 22.47 -11.67 1.00
C ALA A 387 21.29 -12.60 0.68
N CYS A 388 20.21 -12.07 0.07
CA CYS A 388 19.10 -12.90 -0.38
C CYS A 388 19.47 -13.76 -1.61
N VAL A 389 20.29 -13.26 -2.52
CA VAL A 389 20.75 -14.01 -3.70
C VAL A 389 21.66 -15.17 -3.26
N GLU A 390 22.59 -14.92 -2.34
CA GLU A 390 23.45 -15.94 -1.72
C GLU A 390 22.63 -17.00 -0.98
N LEU A 391 21.63 -16.58 -0.21
CA LEU A 391 20.70 -17.51 0.44
C LEU A 391 19.97 -18.41 -0.57
N LEU A 392 19.51 -17.85 -1.69
CA LEU A 392 18.82 -18.62 -2.73
C LEU A 392 19.76 -19.56 -3.49
N ASP A 393 21.04 -19.19 -3.61
CA ASP A 393 22.11 -20.05 -4.15
C ASP A 393 22.37 -21.25 -3.24
N SER A 394 22.62 -21.01 -1.95
CA SER A 394 22.81 -22.07 -0.94
C SER A 394 21.58 -22.97 -0.79
N ALA A 395 20.38 -22.43 -1.00
CA ALA A 395 19.14 -23.19 -1.01
C ALA A 395 18.91 -24.01 -2.31
N GLY A 396 19.77 -23.86 -3.32
CA GLY A 396 19.66 -24.53 -4.62
C GLY A 396 18.48 -24.03 -5.48
N VAL A 397 17.96 -22.84 -5.20
CA VAL A 397 16.90 -22.20 -5.99
C VAL A 397 17.48 -21.59 -7.28
N LEU A 398 18.70 -21.11 -7.21
CA LEU A 398 19.51 -20.61 -8.31
C LEU A 398 20.96 -21.08 -8.17
N GLU A 399 21.76 -20.87 -9.21
CA GLU A 399 23.21 -21.07 -9.22
C GLU A 399 23.87 -19.77 -9.69
N ILE A 400 24.66 -19.12 -8.83
CA ILE A 400 25.41 -17.92 -9.18
C ILE A 400 26.56 -18.31 -10.11
N LEU A 401 26.59 -17.72 -11.30
CA LEU A 401 27.65 -17.95 -12.30
C LEU A 401 28.77 -16.92 -12.16
N GLU A 402 28.41 -15.64 -11.97
CA GLU A 402 29.35 -14.54 -11.85
C GLU A 402 28.73 -13.36 -11.09
N ILE A 403 29.51 -12.74 -10.21
CA ILE A 403 29.18 -11.46 -9.58
C ILE A 403 30.26 -10.45 -9.98
N THR A 404 29.84 -9.36 -10.60
CA THR A 404 30.67 -8.18 -10.85
C THR A 404 30.10 -6.99 -10.06
N GLY A 405 30.83 -5.87 -10.03
CA GLY A 405 30.31 -4.65 -9.41
C GLY A 405 29.06 -4.07 -10.09
N GLU A 406 28.76 -4.47 -11.33
CA GLU A 406 27.64 -3.91 -12.11
C GLU A 406 26.54 -4.95 -12.40
N SER A 407 26.84 -6.25 -12.30
CA SER A 407 25.91 -7.31 -12.69
C SER A 407 26.07 -8.59 -11.87
N ILE A 408 24.95 -9.29 -11.67
CA ILE A 408 24.93 -10.69 -11.22
C ILE A 408 24.39 -11.54 -12.36
N ASN A 409 25.14 -12.57 -12.73
CA ASN A 409 24.74 -13.61 -13.68
C ASN A 409 24.47 -14.91 -12.92
N PHE A 410 23.33 -15.54 -13.18
CA PHE A 410 22.90 -16.76 -12.49
C PHE A 410 22.03 -17.65 -13.38
N GLU A 411 22.02 -18.95 -13.06
CA GLU A 411 21.08 -19.90 -13.65
C GLU A 411 19.95 -20.20 -12.65
N PHE A 412 18.69 -20.10 -13.09
CA PHE A 412 17.55 -20.36 -12.19
C PHE A 412 17.15 -21.83 -12.19
N LYS A 413 17.34 -22.54 -11.08
CA LYS A 413 17.16 -24.00 -10.98
C LYS A 413 15.74 -24.42 -10.56
N GLY A 414 14.95 -23.52 -9.98
CA GLY A 414 13.53 -23.74 -9.72
C GLY A 414 13.12 -23.68 -8.26
N SER A 415 11.86 -23.99 -7.98
CA SER A 415 11.29 -23.85 -6.63
C SER A 415 11.63 -25.04 -5.75
N VAL A 416 12.73 -24.94 -5.00
CA VAL A 416 12.94 -25.76 -3.80
C VAL A 416 11.88 -25.36 -2.77
N ASN A 417 11.41 -26.32 -1.98
CA ASN A 417 10.42 -26.06 -0.95
C ASN A 417 11.03 -25.10 0.10
N LEU A 418 10.56 -23.86 0.15
CA LEU A 418 11.04 -22.79 1.04
C LEU A 418 10.96 -23.14 2.54
N THR A 419 10.39 -24.28 2.92
CA THR A 419 10.36 -24.75 4.30
C THR A 419 11.75 -25.03 4.89
N SER A 420 12.75 -25.41 4.10
CA SER A 420 14.11 -25.70 4.59
C SER A 420 15.07 -24.51 4.49
N ILE A 421 14.65 -23.40 3.87
CA ILE A 421 15.54 -22.23 3.68
C ILE A 421 15.91 -21.57 5.00
N GLN A 422 15.06 -21.72 6.03
CA GLN A 422 15.24 -21.11 7.35
C GLN A 422 16.27 -21.86 8.21
N GLU A 423 16.73 -23.03 7.78
CA GLU A 423 17.71 -23.87 8.50
C GLU A 423 19.16 -23.62 8.02
N LEU A 424 19.35 -22.74 7.03
CA LEU A 424 20.64 -22.41 6.44
C LEU A 424 21.33 -21.28 7.21
N ASP A 425 22.66 -21.34 7.35
CA ASP A 425 23.46 -20.27 7.99
C ASP A 425 23.31 -18.94 7.22
N GLU A 426 23.12 -19.00 5.90
CA GLU A 426 22.86 -17.84 5.04
C GLU A 426 21.53 -17.17 5.36
N TYR A 427 20.58 -17.88 5.95
CA TYR A 427 19.31 -17.28 6.38
C TYR A 427 19.53 -16.38 7.60
N ASP A 428 20.38 -16.79 8.53
CA ASP A 428 20.77 -15.95 9.66
C ASP A 428 21.56 -14.73 9.19
N ASN A 429 22.45 -14.88 8.21
CA ASN A 429 23.13 -13.75 7.58
C ASN A 429 22.13 -12.77 6.93
N PHE A 430 21.19 -13.28 6.14
CA PHE A 430 20.13 -12.48 5.54
C PHE A 430 19.29 -11.74 6.59
N LEU A 431 18.92 -12.41 7.70
CA LEU A 431 18.19 -11.78 8.79
C LEU A 431 19.01 -10.69 9.49
N ASN A 432 20.32 -10.88 9.68
CA ASN A 432 21.18 -9.87 10.27
C ASN A 432 21.24 -8.62 9.39
N VAL A 433 21.49 -8.77 8.08
CA VAL A 433 21.51 -7.66 7.13
C VAL A 433 20.14 -6.97 7.04
N LEU A 434 19.06 -7.74 7.07
CA LEU A 434 17.70 -7.19 7.10
C LEU A 434 17.44 -6.37 8.37
N ASN A 435 17.86 -6.87 9.53
CA ASN A 435 17.71 -6.18 10.80
C ASN A 435 18.53 -4.90 10.85
N GLU A 436 19.76 -4.90 10.32
CA GLU A 436 20.59 -3.69 10.22
C GLU A 436 19.92 -2.64 9.33
N PHE A 437 19.45 -3.05 8.15
CA PHE A 437 18.71 -2.19 7.23
C PHE A 437 17.44 -1.60 7.86
N GLU A 438 16.63 -2.41 8.56
CA GLU A 438 15.45 -1.92 9.25
C GLU A 438 15.80 -1.02 10.43
N SER A 439 16.85 -1.35 11.19
CA SER A 439 17.28 -0.57 12.34
C SER A 439 17.75 0.82 11.91
N TYR A 440 18.51 0.90 10.82
CA TYR A 440 18.90 2.17 10.22
C TYR A 440 17.67 3.03 9.92
N LYS A 441 16.66 2.47 9.22
CA LYS A 441 15.44 3.21 8.86
C LYS A 441 14.63 3.62 10.11
N LYS A 442 14.52 2.74 11.10
CA LYS A 442 13.85 3.02 12.39
C LYS A 442 14.55 4.15 13.15
N GLU A 443 15.88 4.09 13.26
CA GLU A 443 16.68 5.13 13.92
C GLU A 443 16.48 6.48 13.24
N TYR A 444 16.54 6.51 11.90
CA TYR A 444 16.33 7.73 11.11
C TYR A 444 14.94 8.35 11.27
N LYS A 445 13.92 7.57 11.63
CA LYS A 445 12.59 8.12 11.93
C LYS A 445 12.55 8.89 13.25
N THR A 446 13.37 8.49 14.22
CA THR A 446 13.37 9.04 15.59
C THR A 446 14.56 9.93 15.91
N ARG A 447 15.60 9.93 15.08
CA ARG A 447 16.82 10.72 15.26
C ARG A 447 16.51 12.22 15.23
N ASP A 448 17.17 12.99 16.08
CA ASP A 448 17.07 14.45 16.10
C ASP A 448 17.38 15.04 14.70
N ILE A 449 16.55 15.98 14.25
CA ILE A 449 16.69 16.54 12.90
C ILE A 449 18.00 17.29 12.72
N GLU A 450 18.57 17.90 13.76
CA GLU A 450 19.87 18.56 13.70
C GLU A 450 21.00 17.53 13.52
N LEU A 451 20.90 16.35 14.13
CA LEU A 451 21.84 15.25 13.90
C LEU A 451 21.73 14.70 12.48
N VAL A 452 20.52 14.60 11.93
CA VAL A 452 20.31 14.23 10.51
C VAL A 452 20.96 15.28 9.61
N LYS A 453 20.69 16.57 9.82
CA LYS A 453 21.30 17.68 9.07
C LYS A 453 22.82 17.65 9.15
N GLN A 454 23.38 17.43 10.34
CA GLN A 454 24.84 17.35 10.54
C GLN A 454 25.44 16.14 9.82
N THR A 455 24.83 14.96 9.94
CA THR A 455 25.30 13.74 9.27
C THR A 455 25.34 13.96 7.76
N ILE A 456 24.27 14.56 7.22
CA ILE A 456 24.18 14.84 5.79
C ILE A 456 25.16 15.94 5.37
N ASN A 457 25.22 17.06 6.08
CA ASN A 457 26.12 18.17 5.73
C ASN A 457 27.61 17.84 5.91
N ASN A 458 27.98 17.03 6.91
CA ASN A 458 29.38 16.68 7.19
C ASN A 458 29.93 15.65 6.18
N CYS A 459 29.10 14.76 5.66
CA CYS A 459 29.51 13.82 4.60
C CYS A 459 29.71 14.49 3.23
N CYS A 460 29.09 15.66 2.98
CA CYS A 460 29.38 16.49 1.79
C CYS A 460 30.83 16.98 1.78
N VAL A 461 31.45 17.21 2.94
CA VAL A 461 32.82 17.75 3.07
C VAL A 461 33.88 16.66 2.89
N LEU A 462 33.56 15.40 3.20
CA LEU A 462 34.51 14.28 3.16
C LEU A 462 34.70 13.64 1.77
N THR A 463 33.92 14.06 0.76
CA THR A 463 34.02 13.53 -0.63
C THR A 463 34.69 14.49 -1.62
N GLU A 464 35.18 15.63 -1.14
CA GLU A 464 36.00 16.58 -1.92
C GLU A 464 37.49 16.59 -1.49
N ALA A 465 37.89 15.70 -0.59
CA ALA A 465 39.27 15.53 -0.13
C ALA A 465 39.99 14.37 -0.83
#